data_AF-A0A353M261-F1
#
_entry.id   AF-A0A353M261-F1
#
_cell.length_a   1.000
_cell.length_b   1.000
_cell.length_c   1.000
_cell.angle_alpha   90.00
_cell.angle_beta   90.00
_cell.angle_gamma   90.00
#
_symmetry.space_group_name_H-M   'P 1'
#
loop_
_entity.id
_entity.type
_entity.pdbx_description
1 polymer ?
#
loop_
_entity_poly.entity_id
_entity_poly.type
_entity_poly.pdbx_seq_one_letter_code
_entity_poly.pdbx_strand_id
1 'polypeptide(L)'
;PTGLLLSLHAPSGQVYTRVRRLRQSNNDLATIAEVNALSRAFSTNKVTVDQVREKLERLHKEGAPDTLQRQLIGGGGAMAFTMMYGGTMFDGLIAGVIGAIVLMVVSLLDRHPVPRVLQAALGAVVAASLAMGMSQFL
;
A
#
# COMPACT_ATOMS: atom_id res chain seq x y z
N PRO A 1 -14.43 7.44 -6.52
CA PRO A 1 -13.64 8.68 -6.44
C PRO A 1 -13.41 9.09 -4.97
N THR A 2 -12.21 8.88 -4.46
CA THR A 2 -11.80 9.32 -3.12
C THR A 2 -11.30 10.77 -3.17
N GLY A 3 -11.70 11.58 -2.18
CA GLY A 3 -11.33 12.99 -2.06
C GLY A 3 -11.12 13.37 -0.60
N LEU A 4 -10.29 14.38 -0.37
CA LEU A 4 -10.08 14.98 0.93
C LEU A 4 -10.96 16.22 1.05
N LEU A 5 -11.81 16.27 2.08
CA LEU A 5 -12.69 17.39 2.39
C LEU A 5 -12.22 18.05 3.67
N LEU A 6 -12.01 19.36 3.64
CA LEU A 6 -11.63 20.16 4.78
C LEU A 6 -12.68 21.27 4.96
N SER A 7 -13.21 21.41 6.16
CA SER A 7 -14.11 22.51 6.52
C SER A 7 -13.64 23.17 7.81
N LEU A 8 -13.49 24.49 7.78
CA LEU A 8 -13.04 25.31 8.90
C LEU A 8 -14.13 26.33 9.24
N HIS A 9 -14.44 26.45 10.52
CA HIS A 9 -15.39 27.43 11.04
C HIS A 9 -14.59 28.53 11.74
N ALA A 10 -14.66 29.75 11.21
CA ALA A 10 -14.05 30.90 11.84
C ALA A 10 -14.93 31.42 13.00
N PRO A 11 -14.33 32.04 14.03
CA PRO A 11 -15.09 32.68 15.10
C PRO A 11 -16.07 33.76 14.62
N SER A 12 -15.82 34.35 13.44
CA SER A 12 -16.71 35.31 12.80
C SER A 12 -18.00 34.70 12.21
N GLY A 13 -18.19 33.39 12.33
CA GLY A 13 -19.31 32.64 11.74
C GLY A 13 -19.10 32.24 10.27
N GLN A 14 -18.00 32.68 9.65
CA GLN A 14 -17.66 32.30 8.28
C GLN A 14 -17.18 30.84 8.21
N VAL A 15 -17.72 30.09 7.24
CA VAL A 15 -17.28 28.72 6.95
C VAL A 15 -16.43 28.70 5.69
N TYR A 16 -15.28 28.04 5.76
CA TYR A 16 -14.38 27.79 4.64
C TYR A 16 -14.33 26.31 4.35
N THR A 17 -14.80 25.90 3.17
CA THR A 17 -14.81 24.49 2.75
C THR A 17 -13.98 24.31 1.48
N ARG A 18 -13.10 23.30 1.49
CA ARG A 18 -12.27 22.92 0.34
C ARG A 18 -12.36 21.42 0.10
N VAL A 19 -12.59 21.05 -1.15
CA VAL A 19 -12.61 19.65 -1.59
C VAL A 19 -11.47 19.43 -2.58
N ARG A 20 -10.61 18.45 -2.30
CA ARG A 20 -9.50 18.07 -3.18
C ARG A 20 -9.66 16.64 -3.63
N ARG A 21 -9.74 16.42 -4.95
CA ARG A 21 -9.71 15.07 -5.54
C ARG A 21 -8.30 14.49 -5.43
N LEU A 22 -8.19 13.27 -4.91
CA LEU A 22 -6.93 12.52 -4.90
C LEU A 22 -6.89 11.69 -6.19
N ARG A 23 -5.94 12.00 -7.08
CA ARG A 23 -5.77 11.26 -8.35
C ARG A 23 -5.02 9.94 -8.14
N GLN A 24 -4.17 9.90 -7.13
CA GLN A 24 -3.49 8.71 -6.65
C GLN A 24 -3.73 8.66 -5.15
N SER A 25 -4.36 7.58 -4.69
CA SER A 25 -4.50 7.29 -3.26
C SER A 25 -4.08 5.85 -3.03
N ASN A 26 -3.18 5.64 -2.09
CA ASN A 26 -2.99 4.32 -1.51
C ASN A 26 -4.09 4.07 -0.47
N ASN A 27 -4.53 2.82 -0.35
CA ASN A 27 -5.52 2.40 0.65
C ASN A 27 -4.85 2.16 2.00
N ASP A 28 -4.05 3.12 2.45
CA ASP A 28 -3.50 3.10 3.79
C ASP A 28 -4.59 3.55 4.77
N LEU A 29 -5.39 2.58 5.19
CA LEU A 29 -6.49 2.79 6.12
C LEU A 29 -6.00 3.25 7.49
N ALA A 30 -4.76 2.92 7.89
CA ALA A 30 -4.17 3.37 9.14
C ALA A 30 -3.91 4.88 9.09
N THR A 31 -3.22 5.35 8.05
CA THR A 31 -2.99 6.80 7.83
C THR A 31 -4.32 7.55 7.72
N ILE A 32 -5.32 7.01 7.00
CA ILE A 32 -6.65 7.62 6.91
C ILE A 32 -7.32 7.72 8.28
N ALA A 33 -7.25 6.66 9.10
CA ALA A 33 -7.81 6.65 10.45
C ALA A 33 -7.12 7.67 11.36
N GLU A 34 -5.79 7.79 11.29
CA GLU A 34 -5.01 8.75 12.06
C GLU A 34 -5.32 10.21 11.68
N VAL A 35 -5.38 10.53 10.39
CA VAL A 35 -5.76 11.88 9.93
C VAL A 35 -7.18 12.24 10.37
N ASN A 36 -8.12 11.29 10.30
CA ASN A 36 -9.49 11.51 10.76
C ASN A 36 -9.57 11.69 12.29
N ALA A 37 -8.78 10.93 13.05
CA ALA A 37 -8.67 11.11 14.49
C ALA A 37 -8.08 12.47 14.86
N LEU A 38 -7.04 12.90 14.12
CA LEU A 38 -6.42 14.22 14.29
C LEU A 38 -7.41 15.36 13.99
N SER A 39 -8.22 15.24 12.94
CA SER A 39 -9.29 16.20 12.64
C SER A 39 -10.27 16.33 13.81
N ARG A 40 -10.74 15.21 14.38
CA ARG A 40 -11.65 15.24 15.55
C ARG A 40 -11.00 15.85 16.80
N ALA A 41 -9.73 15.55 17.03
CA ALA A 41 -8.98 16.13 18.14
C ALA A 41 -8.82 17.65 17.99
N PHE A 42 -8.55 18.13 16.78
CA PHE A 42 -8.44 19.56 16.48
C PHE A 42 -9.79 20.27 16.66
N SER A 43 -10.89 19.68 16.15
CA SER A 43 -12.24 20.24 16.33
C SER A 43 -12.71 20.32 17.78
N THR A 44 -12.10 19.55 18.69
CA THR A 44 -12.41 19.56 20.13
C THR A 44 -11.39 20.35 20.96
N ASN A 45 -10.54 21.17 20.31
CA ASN A 45 -9.46 21.95 20.93
C ASN A 45 -8.50 21.11 21.80
N LYS A 46 -8.37 19.80 21.54
CA LYS A 46 -7.45 18.91 22.26
C LYS A 46 -6.02 18.98 21.74
N VAL A 47 -5.83 19.55 20.55
CA VAL A 47 -4.51 19.72 19.92
C VAL A 47 -4.41 21.11 19.30
N THR A 48 -3.23 21.69 19.33
CA THR A 48 -2.94 22.99 18.71
C THR A 48 -2.67 22.84 17.21
N VAL A 49 -2.71 23.95 16.47
CA VAL A 49 -2.36 23.96 15.04
C VAL A 49 -0.93 23.46 14.80
N ASP A 50 0.02 23.84 15.66
CA ASP A 50 1.41 23.37 15.56
C ASP A 50 1.53 21.86 15.75
N GLN A 51 0.79 21.29 16.72
CA GLN A 51 0.76 19.84 16.94
C GLN A 51 0.09 19.09 15.78
N VAL A 52 -0.92 19.69 15.15
CA VAL A 52 -1.52 19.14 13.93
C VAL A 52 -0.49 19.12 12.81
N ARG A 53 0.25 20.22 12.59
CA ARG A 53 1.33 20.29 11.58
C ARG A 53 2.39 19.21 11.84
N GLU A 54 2.90 19.11 13.06
CA GLU A 54 3.93 18.14 13.42
C GLU A 54 3.47 16.69 13.17
N LYS A 55 2.25 16.34 13.59
CA LYS A 55 1.69 15.00 13.36
C LYS A 55 1.48 14.70 11.89
N LEU A 56 1.03 15.66 11.09
CA LEU A 56 0.89 15.50 9.65
C LEU A 56 2.25 15.35 8.96
N GLU A 57 3.28 16.08 9.39
CA GLU A 57 4.65 15.92 8.89
C GLU A 57 5.24 14.55 9.25
N ARG A 58 4.96 14.06 10.46
CA ARG A 58 5.35 12.70 10.87
C ARG A 58 4.70 11.64 9.99
N LEU A 59 3.38 11.70 9.82
CA LEU A 59 2.62 10.81 8.94
C LEU A 59 3.12 10.85 7.49
N HIS A 60 3.56 12.02 7.02
CA HIS A 60 4.12 12.15 5.68
C HIS A 60 5.48 11.43 5.54
N LYS A 61 6.32 11.49 6.58
CA LYS A 61 7.65 10.84 6.62
C LYS A 61 7.58 9.33 6.85
N GLU A 62 6.57 8.86 7.58
CA GLU A 62 6.33 7.44 7.87
C GLU A 62 5.79 6.66 6.65
N GLY A 63 5.52 7.33 5.53
CA GLY A 63 5.07 6.71 4.29
C GLY A 63 5.93 5.49 3.92
N ALA A 64 5.26 4.38 3.61
CA ALA A 64 5.88 3.07 3.50
C ALA A 64 7.10 3.07 2.56
N PRO A 65 8.29 2.67 3.05
CA PRO A 65 9.43 2.46 2.18
C PRO A 65 9.15 1.25 1.28
N ASP A 66 9.37 1.41 -0.03
CA ASP A 66 9.32 0.33 -1.00
C ASP A 66 10.62 -0.49 -0.88
N THR A 67 10.71 -1.29 0.19
CA THR A 67 11.90 -2.05 0.54
C THR A 67 11.82 -3.50 0.07
N LEU A 68 13.00 -4.05 -0.21
CA LEU A 68 13.21 -5.46 -0.54
C LEU A 68 12.64 -6.41 0.54
N GLN A 69 12.54 -5.94 1.79
CA GLN A 69 11.87 -6.66 2.88
C GLN A 69 10.39 -6.96 2.58
N ARG A 70 9.65 -6.02 2.00
CA ARG A 70 8.23 -6.22 1.65
C ARG A 70 8.07 -7.34 0.62
N GLN A 71 8.99 -7.42 -0.34
CA GLN A 71 8.99 -8.44 -1.39
C GLN A 71 9.29 -9.83 -0.79
N LEU A 72 10.27 -9.92 0.12
CA LEU A 72 10.59 -11.16 0.82
C LEU A 72 9.45 -11.65 1.72
N ILE A 73 8.82 -10.75 2.49
CA ILE A 73 7.67 -11.11 3.34
C ILE A 73 6.49 -11.58 2.48
N GLY A 74 6.23 -10.90 1.36
CA GLY A 74 5.17 -11.31 0.43
C GLY A 74 5.45 -12.67 -0.23
N GLY A 75 6.71 -12.98 -0.53
CA GLY A 75 7.13 -14.33 -0.91
C GLY A 75 6.87 -15.36 0.18
N GLY A 76 7.16 -15.03 1.45
CA GLY A 76 6.78 -15.85 2.60
C GLY A 76 5.27 -16.13 2.66
N GLY A 77 4.44 -15.13 2.31
CA GLY A 77 3.01 -15.31 2.14
C GLY A 77 2.65 -16.36 1.08
N ALA A 78 3.29 -16.30 -0.10
CA ALA A 78 3.07 -17.28 -1.16
C ALA A 78 3.47 -18.71 -0.74
N MET A 79 4.60 -18.86 -0.04
CA MET A 79 5.02 -20.13 0.57
C MET A 79 3.96 -20.68 1.53
N ALA A 80 3.48 -19.84 2.46
CA ALA A 80 2.49 -20.24 3.44
C ALA A 80 1.17 -20.67 2.79
N PHE A 81 0.73 -19.96 1.75
CA PHE A 81 -0.46 -20.35 0.98
C PHE A 81 -0.29 -21.70 0.30
N THR A 82 0.84 -21.95 -0.38
CA THR A 82 1.09 -23.25 -1.02
C THR A 82 1.04 -24.40 -0.01
N MET A 83 1.65 -24.22 1.16
CA MET A 83 1.59 -25.20 2.25
C MET A 83 0.17 -25.42 2.78
N MET A 84 -0.62 -24.34 2.92
CA MET A 84 -2.01 -24.40 3.37
C MET A 84 -2.90 -25.20 2.42
N TYR A 85 -2.61 -25.16 1.11
CA TYR A 85 -3.32 -25.92 0.08
C TYR A 85 -2.73 -27.32 -0.19
N GLY A 86 -1.86 -27.81 0.71
CA GLY A 86 -1.34 -29.18 0.66
C GLY A 86 -0.08 -29.38 -0.16
N GLY A 87 0.60 -28.30 -0.57
CA GLY A 87 1.92 -28.38 -1.21
C GLY A 87 3.03 -28.79 -0.23
N THR A 88 4.09 -29.38 -0.75
CA THR A 88 5.26 -29.77 0.04
C THR A 88 6.09 -28.56 0.48
N MET A 89 7.06 -28.75 1.38
CA MET A 89 8.01 -27.67 1.74
C MET A 89 8.78 -27.17 0.53
N PHE A 90 9.07 -28.07 -0.42
CA PHE A 90 9.76 -27.73 -1.64
C PHE A 90 8.88 -26.89 -2.58
N ASP A 91 7.61 -27.27 -2.75
CA ASP A 91 6.63 -26.46 -3.51
C ASP A 91 6.43 -25.08 -2.86
N GLY A 92 6.40 -25.03 -1.53
CA GLY A 92 6.34 -23.79 -0.76
C GLY A 92 7.56 -22.90 -1.01
N LEU A 93 8.77 -23.46 -1.02
CA LEU A 93 10.00 -22.70 -1.32
C LEU A 93 10.00 -22.14 -2.74
N ILE A 94 9.61 -22.95 -3.73
CA ILE A 94 9.45 -22.51 -5.12
C ILE A 94 8.43 -21.39 -5.22
N ALA A 95 7.23 -21.59 -4.65
CA ALA A 95 6.18 -20.58 -4.67
C ALA A 95 6.59 -19.29 -3.96
N GLY A 96 7.36 -19.38 -2.89
CA GLY A 96 7.89 -18.22 -2.18
C GLY A 96 8.87 -17.41 -3.01
N VAL A 97 9.80 -18.07 -3.70
CA VAL A 97 10.75 -17.42 -4.61
C VAL A 97 10.01 -16.77 -5.79
N ILE A 98 9.09 -17.50 -6.43
CA ILE A 98 8.27 -16.96 -7.52
C ILE A 98 7.46 -15.75 -7.05
N GLY A 99 6.80 -15.84 -5.90
CA GLY A 99 6.02 -14.75 -5.30
C GLY A 99 6.86 -13.51 -5.02
N ALA A 100 8.07 -13.68 -4.48
CA ALA A 100 9.00 -12.57 -4.25
C ALA A 100 9.43 -11.89 -5.57
N ILE A 101 9.74 -12.68 -6.61
CA ILE A 101 10.12 -12.15 -7.94
C ILE A 101 8.96 -11.40 -8.57
N VAL A 102 7.74 -11.93 -8.51
CA VAL A 102 6.53 -11.26 -9.02
C VAL A 102 6.33 -9.91 -8.31
N LEU A 103 6.47 -9.88 -6.98
CA LEU A 103 6.36 -8.64 -6.22
C LEU A 103 7.46 -7.64 -6.56
N MET A 104 8.69 -8.10 -6.85
CA MET A 104 9.78 -7.26 -7.32
C MET A 104 9.46 -6.65 -8.67
N VAL A 105 8.96 -7.43 -9.62
CA VAL A 105 8.53 -6.94 -10.95
C VAL A 105 7.41 -5.92 -10.80
N VAL A 106 6.35 -6.23 -10.04
CA VAL A 106 5.22 -5.30 -9.84
C VAL A 106 5.68 -3.99 -9.16
N SER A 107 6.56 -4.06 -8.16
CA SER A 107 7.16 -2.88 -7.49
C SER A 107 8.00 -2.02 -8.44
N LEU A 108 8.75 -2.64 -9.37
CA LEU A 108 9.46 -1.89 -10.41
C LEU A 108 8.48 -1.18 -11.36
N LEU A 109 7.38 -1.83 -11.73
CA LEU A 109 6.36 -1.24 -12.59
C LEU A 109 5.57 -0.13 -11.90
N ASP A 110 5.43 -0.15 -10.59
CA ASP A 110 4.81 0.93 -9.80
C ASP A 110 5.57 2.25 -9.90
N ARG A 111 6.86 2.23 -10.29
CA ARG A 111 7.66 3.43 -10.54
C ARG A 111 7.32 4.10 -11.88
N HIS A 112 6.52 3.46 -12.72
CA HIS A 112 6.11 3.94 -14.03
C HIS A 112 4.61 4.19 -14.08
N PRO A 113 4.11 5.02 -15.02
CA PRO A 113 2.67 5.29 -15.18
C PRO A 113 1.93 4.11 -15.86
N VAL A 114 2.19 2.88 -15.43
CA VAL A 114 1.57 1.66 -15.94
C VAL A 114 0.26 1.39 -15.17
N PRO A 115 -0.88 1.18 -15.85
CA PRO A 115 -2.12 0.80 -15.19
C PRO A 115 -1.99 -0.50 -14.38
N ARG A 116 -2.61 -0.56 -13.18
CA ARG A 116 -2.59 -1.73 -12.29
C ARG A 116 -2.99 -3.05 -12.95
N VAL A 117 -3.93 -3.00 -13.91
CA VAL A 117 -4.37 -4.19 -14.67
C VAL A 117 -3.21 -4.76 -15.50
N LEU A 118 -2.40 -3.91 -16.13
CA LEU A 118 -1.22 -4.36 -16.89
C LEU A 118 -0.10 -4.85 -15.98
N GLN A 119 0.09 -4.23 -14.82
CA GLN A 119 1.03 -4.72 -13.82
C GLN A 119 0.67 -6.15 -13.35
N ALA A 120 -0.63 -6.39 -13.06
CA ALA A 120 -1.12 -7.70 -12.68
C ALA A 120 -0.96 -8.73 -13.81
N ALA A 121 -1.26 -8.35 -15.05
CA ALA A 121 -1.06 -9.21 -16.22
C ALA A 121 0.41 -9.60 -16.40
N LEU A 122 1.33 -8.64 -16.28
CA LEU A 122 2.78 -8.89 -16.39
C LEU A 122 3.29 -9.75 -15.22
N GLY A 123 2.82 -9.50 -14.01
CA GLY A 123 3.11 -10.34 -12.85
C GLY A 123 2.65 -11.79 -13.06
N ALA A 124 1.46 -12.00 -13.62
CA ALA A 124 0.95 -13.33 -13.94
C ALA A 124 1.77 -14.03 -15.03
N VAL A 125 2.20 -13.30 -16.07
CA VAL A 125 3.10 -13.85 -17.12
C VAL A 125 4.44 -14.29 -16.53
N VAL A 126 5.02 -13.49 -15.64
CA VAL A 126 6.27 -13.85 -14.95
C VAL A 126 6.08 -15.08 -14.08
N ALA A 127 5.01 -15.11 -13.26
CA ALA A 127 4.69 -16.26 -12.42
C ALA A 127 4.56 -17.54 -13.24
N ALA A 128 3.77 -17.50 -14.32
CA ALA A 128 3.51 -18.64 -15.18
C ALA A 128 4.79 -19.12 -15.88
N SER A 129 5.62 -18.20 -16.36
CA SER A 129 6.88 -18.53 -17.05
C SER A 129 7.88 -19.21 -16.12
N LEU A 130 8.02 -18.69 -14.89
CA LEU A 130 8.90 -19.29 -13.87
C LEU A 130 8.37 -20.64 -13.42
N ALA A 131 7.07 -20.76 -13.16
CA ALA A 131 6.46 -22.01 -12.74
C ALA A 131 6.59 -23.10 -13.83
N MET A 132 6.30 -22.78 -15.09
CA MET A 132 6.48 -23.70 -16.20
C MET A 132 7.94 -24.09 -16.38
N GLY A 133 8.86 -23.13 -16.29
CA GLY A 133 10.30 -23.40 -16.34
C GLY A 133 10.71 -24.40 -15.27
N MET A 134 10.31 -24.19 -14.02
CA MET A 134 10.64 -25.12 -12.92
C MET A 134 9.97 -26.49 -13.07
N SER A 135 8.76 -26.55 -13.62
CA SER A 135 8.08 -27.83 -13.88
C SER A 135 8.78 -28.71 -14.92
N GLN A 136 9.62 -28.13 -15.78
CA GLN A 136 10.41 -28.90 -16.75
C GLN A 136 11.69 -29.50 -16.15
N PHE A 137 12.11 -29.03 -14.98
CA PHE A 137 13.31 -29.51 -14.28
C PHE A 137 12.98 -30.48 -13.12
N LEU A 138 11.70 -30.64 -12.79
CA LEU A 138 11.17 -31.54 -11.75
C LEU A 138 10.57 -32.80 -12.38
#